data_AF-A0A847VEH2-F1
#
_entry.id   AF-A0A847VEH2-F1
#
_cell.length_a   1.000
_cell.length_b   1.000
_cell.length_c   1.000
_cell.angle_alpha   90.00
_cell.angle_beta   90.00
_cell.angle_gamma   90.00
#
_symmetry.space_group_name_H-M   'P 1'
#
loop_
_entity.id
_entity.type
_entity.pdbx_description
1 polymer ?
#
loop_
_entity_poly.entity_id
_entity_poly.type
_entity_poly.pdbx_seq_one_letter_code
_entity_poly.pdbx_strand_id
1 'polypeptide(L)'
;MTQDLATPPLPQLLTPGEAGLVSVVAPCRNERAHIDAFCDSALAQRLPEGWRMELLVADGASDDGTRARLAERAAADARLRLLDNPRRIVSSGLNACLVQARGQVIVRMDIHTRFASDYVAECIAALARSGADNVGGPWVARGQGGWGRAIAAAFQSRWVVGGARSRDAAFEGEVDTVYLGCWPRASLARVGGFDETLVRNQDDEHNLRLRLAGGRIWQSRRIHSSYRPRDSLRQLFEQQLQYGYWRPFVLRKHRQAGSVRQLVPMVFVAAGAFCALLAPVFGLGLKAWAAAYAAYLLAASAQAAHQAGEARLAWRLPWVIAAYHLGYGLGSWRGVWGLWRRRAAPQAATRLTR
;
A
#
# COMPACT_ATOMS: atom_id res chain seq x y z
N MET A 1 -9.91 -28.78 3.15
CA MET A 1 -9.45 -28.24 4.44
C MET A 1 -9.85 -26.78 4.56
N THR A 2 -10.89 -26.52 5.34
CA THR A 2 -11.19 -25.24 5.97
C THR A 2 -10.07 -24.93 6.95
N GLN A 3 -8.99 -24.29 6.48
CA GLN A 3 -8.22 -23.48 7.41
C GLN A 3 -9.10 -22.26 7.67
N ASP A 4 -9.58 -22.15 8.90
CA ASP A 4 -10.00 -20.86 9.43
C ASP A 4 -9.01 -19.82 8.94
N LEU A 5 -9.51 -18.77 8.29
CA LEU A 5 -8.74 -17.57 7.99
C LEU A 5 -8.40 -16.81 9.29
N ALA A 6 -8.27 -17.52 10.41
CA ALA A 6 -7.75 -17.00 11.65
C ALA A 6 -6.38 -16.42 11.33
N THR A 7 -6.22 -15.14 11.62
CA THR A 7 -4.93 -14.49 11.54
C THR A 7 -3.96 -15.29 12.41
N PRO A 8 -2.82 -15.75 11.86
CA PRO A 8 -1.88 -16.52 12.66
C PRO A 8 -1.49 -15.72 13.89
N PRO A 9 -1.34 -16.38 15.06
CA PRO A 9 -0.86 -15.71 16.26
C PRO A 9 0.48 -15.06 15.96
N LEU A 10 0.77 -13.98 16.68
CA LEU A 10 2.07 -13.35 16.59
C LEU A 10 3.17 -14.39 16.77
N PRO A 11 4.25 -14.33 15.99
CA PRO A 11 5.49 -14.85 16.53
C PRO A 11 5.78 -14.07 17.82
N GLN A 12 6.14 -14.76 18.90
CA GLN A 12 6.41 -14.11 20.19
C GLN A 12 7.36 -12.93 19.97
N LEU A 13 6.84 -11.72 20.17
CA LEU A 13 7.64 -10.51 20.08
C LEU A 13 8.50 -10.46 21.33
N LEU A 14 9.82 -10.28 21.17
CA LEU A 14 10.71 -10.01 22.30
C LEU A 14 10.16 -8.86 23.14
N THR A 15 10.33 -8.94 24.46
CA THR A 15 10.08 -7.82 25.38
C THR A 15 10.81 -6.58 24.84
N PRO A 16 10.19 -5.38 24.87
CA PRO A 16 10.85 -4.18 24.38
C PRO A 16 12.26 -4.02 24.96
N GLY A 17 13.22 -3.62 24.13
CA GLY A 17 14.52 -3.17 24.61
C GLY A 17 14.43 -1.85 25.35
N GLU A 18 15.58 -1.21 25.58
CA GLU A 18 15.71 0.07 26.28
C GLU A 18 14.73 1.15 25.76
N ALA A 19 14.26 2.00 26.68
CA ALA A 19 13.48 3.18 26.34
C ALA A 19 14.25 4.03 25.31
N GLY A 20 13.56 4.50 24.27
CA GLY A 20 14.16 5.32 23.22
C GLY A 20 14.69 4.56 22.00
N LEU A 21 14.44 3.27 21.82
CA LEU A 21 14.82 2.56 20.59
C LEU A 21 13.68 2.50 19.55
N VAL A 22 13.98 2.87 18.29
CA VAL A 22 13.09 2.64 17.13
C VAL A 22 13.67 1.58 16.20
N SER A 23 12.83 0.64 15.76
CA SER A 23 13.20 -0.33 14.72
C SER A 23 12.56 0.09 13.39
N VAL A 24 13.39 0.43 12.42
CA VAL A 24 12.96 0.62 11.03
C VAL A 24 12.91 -0.73 10.33
N VAL A 25 11.78 -1.07 9.72
CA VAL A 25 11.55 -2.37 9.06
C VAL A 25 11.34 -2.23 7.54
N ALA A 26 12.28 -2.86 6.83
CA ALA A 26 12.56 -2.96 5.40
C ALA A 26 12.20 -4.24 4.62
N PRO A 27 11.01 -4.49 4.04
CA PRO A 27 10.89 -5.61 3.09
C PRO A 27 11.60 -5.25 1.78
N CYS A 28 12.50 -6.13 1.31
CA CYS A 28 13.32 -5.87 0.13
C CYS A 28 13.33 -7.07 -0.81
N ARG A 29 13.37 -6.82 -2.12
CA ARG A 29 13.73 -7.82 -3.13
C ARG A 29 14.13 -7.10 -4.41
N ASN A 30 15.24 -7.46 -5.04
CA ASN A 30 15.73 -6.90 -6.30
C ASN A 30 15.62 -5.35 -6.39
N GLU A 31 16.19 -4.65 -5.42
CA GLU A 31 16.14 -3.18 -5.33
C GLU A 31 17.54 -2.56 -5.56
N ARG A 32 18.38 -3.18 -6.40
CA ARG A 32 19.80 -2.77 -6.55
C ARG A 32 19.95 -1.30 -6.92
N ALA A 33 19.02 -0.77 -7.72
CA ALA A 33 19.03 0.63 -8.15
C ALA A 33 18.65 1.64 -7.04
N HIS A 34 18.08 1.19 -5.93
CA HIS A 34 17.51 2.04 -4.89
C HIS A 34 18.12 1.79 -3.50
N ILE A 35 18.77 0.65 -3.30
CA ILE A 35 19.17 0.18 -1.97
C ILE A 35 20.18 1.10 -1.28
N ASP A 36 21.14 1.66 -2.02
CA ASP A 36 22.13 2.58 -1.44
C ASP A 36 21.48 3.88 -0.95
N ALA A 37 20.70 4.53 -1.80
CA ALA A 37 20.00 5.76 -1.46
C ALA A 37 19.00 5.54 -0.30
N PHE A 38 18.36 4.37 -0.26
CA PHE A 38 17.50 3.98 0.86
C PHE A 38 18.28 3.85 2.16
N CYS A 39 19.38 3.08 2.18
CA CYS A 39 20.19 2.91 3.37
C CYS A 39 20.76 4.24 3.87
N ASP A 40 21.25 5.10 2.98
CA ASP A 40 21.73 6.44 3.32
C ASP A 40 20.62 7.28 3.97
N SER A 41 19.43 7.31 3.34
CA SER A 41 18.28 8.06 3.83
C SER A 41 17.74 7.54 5.17
N ALA A 42 17.70 6.22 5.35
CA ALA A 42 17.19 5.58 6.56
C ALA A 42 18.17 5.75 7.74
N LEU A 43 19.47 5.54 7.52
CA LEU A 43 20.49 5.63 8.58
C LEU A 43 20.79 7.08 9.02
N ALA A 44 20.47 8.06 8.17
CA ALA A 44 20.62 9.49 8.43
C ALA A 44 19.33 10.17 8.95
N GLN A 45 18.27 9.39 9.28
CA GLN A 45 17.06 9.96 9.85
C GLN A 45 17.34 10.69 11.16
N ARG A 46 16.76 11.88 11.31
CA ARG A 46 16.74 12.59 12.59
C ARG A 46 15.88 11.81 13.57
N LEU A 47 16.36 11.72 14.81
CA LEU A 47 15.65 11.10 15.92
C LEU A 47 15.44 12.14 17.03
N PRO A 48 14.41 12.00 17.87
CA PRO A 48 14.29 12.80 19.08
C PRO A 48 15.48 12.56 20.02
N GLU A 49 15.73 13.50 20.94
CA GLU A 49 16.83 13.37 21.90
C GLU A 49 16.71 12.09 22.73
N GLY A 50 17.84 11.40 22.95
CA GLY A 50 17.89 10.12 23.65
C GLY A 50 17.43 8.91 22.83
N TRP A 51 16.91 9.12 21.61
CA TRP A 51 16.50 8.00 20.76
C TRP A 51 17.64 7.43 19.93
N ARG A 52 17.61 6.11 19.75
CA ARG A 52 18.49 5.33 18.89
C ARG A 52 17.66 4.56 17.86
N MET A 53 18.31 4.13 16.79
CA MET A 53 17.66 3.42 15.69
C MET A 53 18.44 2.17 15.31
N GLU A 54 17.70 1.11 14.99
CA GLU A 54 18.17 -0.03 14.20
C GLU A 54 17.39 -0.12 12.89
N LEU A 55 18.02 -0.64 11.85
CA LEU A 55 17.44 -0.83 10.52
C LEU A 55 17.46 -2.32 10.18
N LEU A 56 16.29 -2.93 10.02
CA LEU A 56 16.13 -4.33 9.70
C LEU A 56 15.62 -4.47 8.27
N VAL A 57 16.42 -5.04 7.38
CA VAL A 57 16.04 -5.26 5.97
C VAL A 57 15.88 -6.76 5.71
N ALA A 58 14.66 -7.19 5.40
CA ALA A 58 14.35 -8.58 5.07
C ALA A 58 14.37 -8.81 3.55
N ASP A 59 15.39 -9.51 3.07
CA ASP A 59 15.65 -9.78 1.66
C ASP A 59 14.90 -11.02 1.14
N GLY A 60 14.09 -10.80 0.11
CA GLY A 60 13.26 -11.79 -0.57
C GLY A 60 14.01 -12.71 -1.54
N ALA A 61 15.22 -13.14 -1.18
CA ALA A 61 16.16 -13.88 -2.03
C ALA A 61 16.45 -13.14 -3.34
N SER A 62 17.08 -11.96 -3.24
CA SER A 62 17.41 -11.14 -4.40
C SER A 62 18.48 -11.76 -5.30
N ASP A 63 18.33 -11.59 -6.60
CA ASP A 63 19.20 -12.14 -7.66
C ASP A 63 19.85 -11.06 -8.55
N ASP A 64 19.64 -9.77 -8.25
CA ASP A 64 20.18 -8.62 -9.00
C ASP A 64 21.40 -7.96 -8.32
N GLY A 65 21.99 -8.63 -7.32
CA GLY A 65 23.09 -8.09 -6.51
C GLY A 65 22.65 -7.19 -5.34
N THR A 66 21.34 -7.05 -5.06
CA THR A 66 20.85 -6.32 -3.87
C THR A 66 21.34 -6.95 -2.56
N ARG A 67 21.29 -8.28 -2.46
CA ARG A 67 21.64 -9.01 -1.24
C ARG A 67 23.12 -8.84 -0.88
N ALA A 68 24.01 -8.99 -1.85
CA ALA A 68 25.44 -8.77 -1.66
C ALA A 68 25.72 -7.34 -1.18
N ARG A 69 25.06 -6.35 -1.80
CA ARG A 69 25.20 -4.95 -1.39
C ARG A 69 24.71 -4.71 0.04
N LEU A 70 23.58 -5.29 0.42
CA LEU A 70 23.08 -5.20 1.80
C LEU A 70 24.04 -5.81 2.82
N ALA A 71 24.69 -6.93 2.48
CA ALA A 71 25.69 -7.55 3.35
C ALA A 71 26.92 -6.65 3.55
N GLU A 72 27.44 -6.02 2.48
CA GLU A 72 28.51 -5.02 2.58
C GLU A 72 28.12 -3.85 3.48
N ARG A 73 26.91 -3.31 3.30
CA ARG A 73 26.39 -2.18 4.10
C ARG A 73 26.22 -2.56 5.57
N ALA A 74 25.73 -3.76 5.86
CA ALA A 74 25.56 -4.27 7.22
C ALA A 74 26.90 -4.51 7.93
N ALA A 75 27.95 -4.90 7.19
CA ALA A 75 29.30 -5.01 7.73
C ALA A 75 29.90 -3.64 8.09
N ALA A 76 29.50 -2.58 7.38
CA ALA A 76 29.99 -1.22 7.59
C ALA A 76 29.24 -0.42 8.67
N ASP A 77 27.96 -0.74 8.94
CA ASP A 77 27.16 -0.07 9.97
C ASP A 77 26.36 -1.11 10.78
N ALA A 78 26.75 -1.29 12.05
CA ALA A 78 26.14 -2.26 12.95
C ALA A 78 24.65 -2.01 13.27
N ARG A 79 24.12 -0.82 12.95
CA ARG A 79 22.67 -0.54 13.06
C ARG A 79 21.86 -1.25 11.98
N LEU A 80 22.47 -1.55 10.83
CA LEU A 80 21.82 -2.25 9.72
C LEU A 80 21.98 -3.77 9.86
N ARG A 81 20.87 -4.49 9.88
CA ARG A 81 20.82 -5.96 9.91
C ARG A 81 20.06 -6.48 8.71
N LEU A 82 20.70 -7.37 7.97
CA LEU A 82 20.10 -8.13 6.88
C LEU A 82 19.43 -9.40 7.42
N LEU A 83 18.17 -9.62 7.06
CA LEU A 83 17.36 -10.78 7.43
C LEU A 83 16.89 -11.53 6.19
N ASP A 84 16.58 -12.81 6.35
CA ASP A 84 16.07 -13.65 5.27
C ASP A 84 14.54 -13.61 5.17
N ASN A 85 14.04 -13.48 3.94
CA ASN A 85 12.63 -13.63 3.60
C ASN A 85 12.46 -14.66 2.47
N PRO A 86 12.63 -15.97 2.75
CA PRO A 86 12.61 -17.00 1.72
C PRO A 86 11.27 -17.11 0.98
N ARG A 87 10.17 -16.63 1.58
CA ARG A 87 8.84 -16.67 0.97
C ARG A 87 8.60 -15.54 -0.03
N ARG A 88 9.48 -14.54 -0.09
CA ARG A 88 9.50 -13.47 -1.11
C ARG A 88 8.22 -12.64 -1.19
N ILE A 89 7.48 -12.55 -0.08
CA ILE A 89 6.26 -11.74 0.07
C ILE A 89 6.54 -10.62 1.07
N VAL A 90 5.87 -9.48 0.90
CA VAL A 90 6.04 -8.30 1.76
C VAL A 90 5.68 -8.61 3.22
N SER A 91 4.52 -9.25 3.46
CA SER A 91 4.06 -9.58 4.82
C SER A 91 5.01 -10.52 5.57
N SER A 92 5.57 -11.54 4.91
CA SER A 92 6.58 -12.41 5.54
C SER A 92 7.89 -11.70 5.82
N GLY A 93 8.31 -10.77 4.96
CA GLY A 93 9.49 -9.94 5.20
C GLY A 93 9.30 -8.99 6.39
N LEU A 94 8.15 -8.33 6.46
CA LEU A 94 7.78 -7.48 7.59
C LEU A 94 7.75 -8.29 8.88
N ASN A 95 7.10 -9.46 8.90
CA ASN A 95 7.05 -10.31 10.09
C ASN A 95 8.44 -10.81 10.51
N ALA A 96 9.31 -11.18 9.58
CA ALA A 96 10.70 -11.53 9.88
C ALA A 96 11.44 -10.38 10.58
N CYS A 97 11.23 -9.14 10.14
CA CYS A 97 11.74 -7.97 10.84
C CYS A 97 11.10 -7.77 12.22
N LEU A 98 9.77 -7.92 12.35
CA LEU A 98 9.06 -7.73 13.63
C LEU A 98 9.57 -8.67 14.73
N VAL A 99 9.87 -9.92 14.39
CA VAL A 99 10.45 -10.91 15.32
C VAL A 99 11.80 -10.45 15.85
N GLN A 100 12.61 -9.86 14.99
CA GLN A 100 13.99 -9.45 15.29
C GLN A 100 14.10 -8.02 15.83
N ALA A 101 13.02 -7.25 15.75
CA ALA A 101 12.94 -5.88 16.20
C ALA A 101 12.98 -5.79 17.72
N ARG A 102 13.79 -4.85 18.22
CA ARG A 102 13.99 -4.56 19.65
C ARG A 102 13.40 -3.22 20.07
N GLY A 103 13.07 -2.36 19.13
CA GLY A 103 12.54 -1.02 19.37
C GLY A 103 11.15 -1.03 19.98
N GLN A 104 10.91 -0.08 20.87
CA GLN A 104 9.59 0.21 21.44
C GLN A 104 8.62 0.80 20.40
N VAL A 105 9.17 1.41 19.35
CA VAL A 105 8.43 1.90 18.18
C VAL A 105 8.93 1.17 16.94
N ILE A 106 7.99 0.74 16.10
CA ILE A 106 8.27 0.10 14.81
C ILE A 106 7.86 1.06 13.71
N VAL A 107 8.79 1.39 12.81
CA VAL A 107 8.52 2.24 11.64
C VAL A 107 8.72 1.41 10.38
N ARG A 108 7.70 1.30 9.53
CA ARG A 108 7.89 0.71 8.22
C ARG A 108 8.42 1.75 7.24
N MET A 109 9.44 1.37 6.50
CA MET A 109 9.93 2.11 5.33
C MET A 109 10.00 1.14 4.14
N ASP A 110 9.77 1.62 2.92
CA ASP A 110 9.86 0.81 1.70
C ASP A 110 11.00 1.34 0.83
N ILE A 111 11.74 0.45 0.16
CA ILE A 111 13.04 0.78 -0.47
C ILE A 111 12.95 1.89 -1.53
N HIS A 112 11.90 1.88 -2.36
CA HIS A 112 11.71 2.86 -3.43
C HIS A 112 10.88 4.09 -3.02
N THR A 113 10.67 4.29 -1.72
CA THR A 113 9.99 5.47 -1.17
C THR A 113 11.02 6.52 -0.76
N ARG A 114 10.71 7.79 -1.04
CA ARG A 114 11.50 8.94 -0.58
C ARG A 114 10.92 9.44 0.73
N PHE A 115 11.75 9.52 1.75
CA PHE A 115 11.39 10.00 3.08
C PHE A 115 12.04 11.35 3.35
N ALA A 116 11.33 12.24 4.05
CA ALA A 116 11.97 13.42 4.61
C ALA A 116 13.00 13.01 5.67
N SER A 117 13.99 13.87 5.93
CA SER A 117 15.05 13.58 6.92
C SER A 117 14.53 13.49 8.35
N ASP A 118 13.33 13.99 8.61
CA ASP A 118 12.64 14.00 9.89
C ASP A 118 11.45 13.03 9.97
N TYR A 119 11.28 12.15 8.98
CA TYR A 119 10.16 11.23 8.90
C TYR A 119 10.00 10.40 10.17
N VAL A 120 11.10 9.81 10.68
CA VAL A 120 11.07 9.00 11.91
C VAL A 120 10.77 9.85 13.14
N ALA A 121 11.39 11.02 13.28
CA ALA A 121 11.11 11.95 14.38
C ALA A 121 9.65 12.38 14.41
N GLU A 122 9.06 12.75 13.27
CA GLU A 122 7.65 13.14 13.19
C GLU A 122 6.71 11.96 13.43
N CYS A 123 7.08 10.75 13.04
CA CYS A 123 6.33 9.53 13.39
C CYS A 123 6.27 9.32 14.92
N ILE A 124 7.41 9.40 15.60
CA ILE A 124 7.48 9.27 17.06
C ILE A 124 6.67 10.39 17.74
N ALA A 125 6.85 11.63 17.27
CA ALA A 125 6.12 12.77 17.82
C ALA A 125 4.61 12.67 17.58
N ALA A 126 4.16 12.16 16.43
CA ALA A 126 2.75 11.93 16.16
C ALA A 126 2.14 10.85 17.05
N LEU A 127 2.87 9.75 17.34
CA LEU A 127 2.43 8.75 18.31
C LEU A 127 2.22 9.37 19.69
N ALA A 128 3.20 10.13 20.17
CA ALA A 128 3.13 10.80 21.48
C ALA A 128 1.97 11.81 21.56
N ARG A 129 1.76 12.62 20.51
CA ARG A 129 0.69 13.65 20.49
C ARG A 129 -0.71 13.05 20.40
N SER A 130 -0.90 12.01 19.60
CA SER A 130 -2.24 11.45 19.30
C SER A 130 -2.66 10.34 20.26
N GLY A 131 -1.69 9.63 20.85
CA GLY A 131 -1.95 8.37 21.56
C GLY A 131 -2.60 7.31 20.66
N ALA A 132 -2.33 7.36 19.35
CA ALA A 132 -2.84 6.40 18.38
C ALA A 132 -1.98 5.12 18.37
N ASP A 133 -2.55 4.04 17.84
CA ASP A 133 -1.91 2.74 17.74
C ASP A 133 -1.15 2.53 16.43
N ASN A 134 -1.41 3.37 15.44
CA ASN A 134 -0.65 3.48 14.21
C ASN A 134 -0.70 4.94 13.74
N VAL A 135 0.43 5.50 13.33
CA VAL A 135 0.50 6.82 12.70
C VAL A 135 1.18 6.74 11.35
N GLY A 136 0.90 7.70 10.49
CA GLY A 136 1.64 7.86 9.25
C GLY A 136 1.32 9.16 8.54
N GLY A 137 2.02 9.38 7.44
CA GLY A 137 1.81 10.52 6.57
C GLY A 137 0.74 10.27 5.51
N PRO A 138 0.35 11.33 4.77
CA PRO A 138 -0.48 11.20 3.60
C PRO A 138 0.21 10.38 2.52
N TRP A 139 -0.58 9.66 1.74
CA TRP A 139 -0.12 8.87 0.61
C TRP A 139 0.09 9.77 -0.60
N VAL A 140 1.33 10.24 -0.79
CA VAL A 140 1.68 11.18 -1.86
C VAL A 140 2.40 10.47 -3.01
N ALA A 141 1.76 10.44 -4.18
CA ALA A 141 2.36 9.93 -5.41
C ALA A 141 3.17 11.01 -6.15
N ARG A 142 4.40 10.68 -6.55
CA ARG A 142 5.25 11.54 -7.39
C ARG A 142 5.73 10.76 -8.61
N GLY A 143 5.06 10.99 -9.72
CA GLY A 143 5.35 10.33 -11.00
C GLY A 143 6.46 11.00 -11.80
N GLN A 144 7.16 10.21 -12.62
CA GLN A 144 8.11 10.69 -13.62
C GLN A 144 7.57 10.46 -15.03
N GLY A 145 8.03 11.26 -16.00
CA GLY A 145 7.54 11.19 -17.39
C GLY A 145 6.06 11.57 -17.54
N GLY A 146 5.55 11.53 -18.78
CA GLY A 146 4.16 11.92 -19.08
C GLY A 146 3.13 10.98 -18.44
N TRP A 147 3.35 9.67 -18.53
CA TRP A 147 2.45 8.65 -17.98
C TRP A 147 2.50 8.58 -16.46
N GLY A 148 3.70 8.52 -15.85
CA GLY A 148 3.82 8.49 -14.40
C GLY A 148 3.20 9.73 -13.72
N ARG A 149 3.38 10.93 -14.29
CA ARG A 149 2.71 12.15 -13.77
C ARG A 149 1.19 12.09 -13.90
N ALA A 150 0.65 11.57 -15.00
CA ALA A 150 -0.79 11.37 -15.15
C ALA A 150 -1.34 10.34 -14.13
N ILE A 151 -0.58 9.26 -13.87
CA ILE A 151 -0.92 8.26 -12.85
C ILE A 151 -0.92 8.88 -11.45
N ALA A 152 0.10 9.68 -11.13
CA ALA A 152 0.15 10.41 -9.86
C ALA A 152 -1.03 11.39 -9.69
N ALA A 153 -1.37 12.15 -10.74
CA ALA A 153 -2.50 13.08 -10.72
C ALA A 153 -3.84 12.34 -10.52
N ALA A 154 -4.06 11.25 -11.25
CA ALA A 154 -5.24 10.40 -11.07
C ALA A 154 -5.31 9.80 -9.65
N PHE A 155 -4.17 9.37 -9.10
CA PHE A 155 -4.08 8.82 -7.75
C PHE A 155 -4.47 9.83 -6.66
N GLN A 156 -4.21 11.12 -6.87
CA GLN A 156 -4.61 12.19 -5.93
C GLN A 156 -6.04 12.69 -6.16
N SER A 157 -6.71 12.27 -7.24
CA SER A 157 -8.09 12.69 -7.50
C SER A 157 -9.11 11.85 -6.72
N ARG A 158 -9.93 12.52 -5.91
CA ARG A 158 -11.03 11.88 -5.16
C ARG A 158 -12.03 11.16 -6.06
N TRP A 159 -12.21 11.63 -7.30
CA TRP A 159 -13.18 11.08 -8.23
C TRP A 159 -12.70 9.78 -8.88
N VAL A 160 -11.40 9.54 -8.90
CA VAL A 160 -10.80 8.34 -9.51
C VAL A 160 -10.60 7.24 -8.46
N VAL A 161 -10.06 7.57 -7.28
CA VAL A 161 -9.70 6.56 -6.26
C VAL A 161 -10.50 6.66 -4.95
N GLY A 162 -11.65 7.35 -4.97
CA GLY A 162 -12.64 7.31 -3.88
C GLY A 162 -12.29 8.12 -2.64
N GLY A 163 -11.45 9.16 -2.77
CA GLY A 163 -11.31 10.24 -1.80
C GLY A 163 -10.95 9.84 -0.36
N ALA A 164 -10.13 8.81 -0.17
CA ALA A 164 -9.65 8.46 1.17
C ALA A 164 -8.88 9.65 1.79
N ARG A 165 -9.23 10.01 3.03
CA ARG A 165 -8.55 11.07 3.80
C ARG A 165 -7.04 10.84 3.87
N SER A 166 -6.63 9.58 3.84
CA SER A 166 -5.22 9.16 3.82
C SER A 166 -4.41 9.64 2.61
N ARG A 167 -5.04 10.27 1.61
CA ARG A 167 -4.40 10.88 0.43
C ARG A 167 -4.40 12.40 0.47
N ASP A 168 -5.17 12.99 1.37
CA ASP A 168 -5.22 14.44 1.55
C ASP A 168 -3.98 14.89 2.32
N ALA A 169 -3.09 15.62 1.66
CA ALA A 169 -1.84 16.08 2.24
C ALA A 169 -2.03 17.13 3.35
N ALA A 170 -3.19 17.80 3.40
CA ALA A 170 -3.49 18.80 4.41
C ALA A 170 -4.18 18.22 5.65
N PHE A 171 -4.71 16.99 5.56
CA PHE A 171 -5.51 16.40 6.62
C PHE A 171 -4.65 15.94 7.82
N GLU A 172 -5.11 16.25 9.02
CA GLU A 172 -4.57 15.81 10.32
C GLU A 172 -5.74 15.22 11.11
N GLY A 173 -5.63 13.96 11.54
CA GLY A 173 -6.73 13.32 12.27
C GLY A 173 -6.81 11.82 12.10
N GLU A 174 -7.89 11.25 12.64
CA GLU A 174 -8.17 9.82 12.54
C GLU A 174 -8.58 9.40 11.12
N VAL A 175 -8.04 8.27 10.66
CA VAL A 175 -8.22 7.72 9.32
C VAL A 175 -8.40 6.20 9.36
N ASP A 176 -8.84 5.60 8.25
CA ASP A 176 -8.97 4.13 8.13
C ASP A 176 -7.61 3.43 7.95
N THR A 177 -6.63 4.14 7.38
CA THR A 177 -5.33 3.60 6.97
C THR A 177 -4.36 4.76 6.74
N VAL A 178 -3.06 4.49 6.76
CA VAL A 178 -1.99 5.45 6.47
C VAL A 178 -1.03 4.85 5.45
N TYR A 179 -0.21 5.68 4.80
CA TYR A 179 0.85 5.13 3.94
C TYR A 179 1.95 4.52 4.81
N LEU A 180 2.18 3.23 4.64
CA LEU A 180 3.07 2.39 5.46
C LEU A 180 2.58 2.28 6.90
N GLY A 181 3.16 3.05 7.83
CA GLY A 181 2.76 3.09 9.23
C GLY A 181 3.94 3.13 10.20
N CYS A 182 3.63 3.55 11.41
CA CYS A 182 4.49 3.62 12.57
C CYS A 182 3.67 3.24 13.79
N TRP A 183 4.07 2.18 14.47
CA TRP A 183 3.31 1.56 15.55
C TRP A 183 4.10 1.59 16.86
N PRO A 184 3.44 1.81 18.02
CA PRO A 184 3.95 1.28 19.26
C PRO A 184 4.06 -0.23 19.14
N ARG A 185 5.16 -0.82 19.60
CA ARG A 185 5.36 -2.28 19.59
C ARG A 185 4.22 -3.00 20.30
N ALA A 186 3.69 -2.41 21.38
CA ALA A 186 2.54 -2.93 22.13
C ALA A 186 1.28 -3.09 21.26
N SER A 187 1.04 -2.16 20.32
CA SER A 187 -0.10 -2.24 19.41
C SER A 187 0.03 -3.45 18.48
N LEU A 188 1.22 -3.68 17.91
CA LEU A 188 1.51 -4.87 17.11
C LEU A 188 1.44 -6.16 17.96
N ALA A 189 1.94 -6.12 19.20
CA ALA A 189 1.88 -7.23 20.16
C ALA A 189 0.43 -7.59 20.56
N ARG A 190 -0.48 -6.62 20.52
CA ARG A 190 -1.89 -6.83 20.79
C ARG A 190 -2.62 -7.45 19.59
N VAL A 191 -2.37 -6.95 18.38
CA VAL A 191 -3.24 -7.28 17.24
C VAL A 191 -2.69 -8.34 16.31
N GLY A 192 -1.40 -8.61 16.27
CA GLY A 192 -0.81 -9.48 15.24
C GLY A 192 0.10 -8.74 14.27
N GLY A 193 1.01 -9.48 13.63
CA GLY A 193 1.82 -9.00 12.51
C GLY A 193 0.97 -8.82 11.25
N PHE A 194 1.59 -8.98 10.08
CA PHE A 194 0.90 -8.91 8.79
C PHE A 194 0.42 -10.30 8.38
N ASP A 195 -0.77 -10.37 7.78
CA ASP A 195 -1.29 -11.63 7.26
C ASP A 195 -0.47 -12.12 6.05
N GLU A 196 0.22 -13.22 6.29
CA GLU A 196 1.12 -13.87 5.37
C GLU A 196 0.44 -14.62 4.22
N THR A 197 -0.87 -14.86 4.34
CA THR A 197 -1.69 -15.45 3.27
C THR A 197 -2.10 -14.43 2.21
N LEU A 198 -1.94 -13.13 2.51
CA LEU A 198 -2.24 -12.03 1.61
C LEU A 198 -0.97 -11.53 0.91
N VAL A 199 -0.93 -11.69 -0.41
CA VAL A 199 0.17 -11.13 -1.23
C VAL A 199 0.02 -9.62 -1.42
N ARG A 200 -1.23 -9.12 -1.44
CA ARG A 200 -1.59 -7.70 -1.51
C ARG A 200 -2.65 -7.39 -0.47
N ASN A 201 -2.81 -6.11 -0.16
CA ASN A 201 -3.77 -5.58 0.83
C ASN A 201 -3.47 -6.01 2.27
N GLN A 202 -2.25 -6.45 2.57
CA GLN A 202 -1.82 -6.83 3.92
C GLN A 202 -1.86 -5.64 4.90
N ASP A 203 -1.60 -4.42 4.43
CA ASP A 203 -1.63 -3.21 5.26
C ASP A 203 -3.06 -2.79 5.59
N ASP A 204 -3.94 -2.85 4.58
CA ASP A 204 -5.37 -2.61 4.74
C ASP A 204 -6.00 -3.63 5.71
N GLU A 205 -5.60 -4.91 5.61
CA GLU A 205 -6.04 -5.96 6.54
C GLU A 205 -5.55 -5.70 7.97
N HIS A 206 -4.27 -5.34 8.12
CA HIS A 206 -3.69 -5.06 9.42
C HIS A 206 -4.36 -3.85 10.10
N ASN A 207 -4.52 -2.75 9.35
CA ASN A 207 -5.21 -1.55 9.85
C ASN A 207 -6.68 -1.81 10.18
N LEU A 208 -7.36 -2.64 9.39
CA LEU A 208 -8.71 -3.08 9.70
C LEU A 208 -8.75 -3.86 11.02
N ARG A 209 -7.87 -4.84 11.20
CA ARG A 209 -7.80 -5.64 12.42
C ARG A 209 -7.46 -4.79 13.64
N LEU A 210 -6.57 -3.82 13.49
CA LEU A 210 -6.26 -2.86 14.55
C LEU A 210 -7.49 -2.08 15.00
N ARG A 211 -8.29 -1.57 14.05
CA ARG A 211 -9.54 -0.86 14.35
C ARG A 211 -10.62 -1.76 14.95
N LEU A 212 -10.75 -3.00 14.47
CA LEU A 212 -11.68 -3.98 15.05
C LEU A 212 -11.33 -4.32 16.50
N ALA A 213 -10.05 -4.22 16.87
CA ALA A 213 -9.57 -4.34 18.25
C ALA A 213 -9.67 -3.03 19.06
N GLY A 214 -10.39 -2.02 18.55
CA GLY A 214 -10.57 -0.71 19.20
C GLY A 214 -9.37 0.23 19.08
N GLY A 215 -8.38 -0.10 18.26
CA GLY A 215 -7.20 0.74 18.04
C GLY A 215 -7.48 1.93 17.11
N ARG A 216 -6.72 3.01 17.29
CA ARG A 216 -6.86 4.25 16.49
C ARG A 216 -5.72 4.39 15.49
N ILE A 217 -6.03 4.90 14.30
CA ILE A 217 -5.04 5.17 13.25
C ILE A 217 -5.08 6.66 12.94
N TRP A 218 -3.93 7.32 12.99
CA TRP A 218 -3.83 8.77 12.86
C TRP A 218 -2.94 9.20 11.70
N GLN A 219 -3.46 10.04 10.83
CA GLN A 219 -2.64 10.73 9.84
C GLN A 219 -2.11 12.04 10.43
N SER A 220 -0.80 12.26 10.31
CA SER A 220 -0.21 13.58 10.52
C SER A 220 0.27 14.21 9.23
N ARG A 221 -0.11 15.47 8.99
CA ARG A 221 0.35 16.25 7.84
C ARG A 221 1.83 16.64 7.91
N ARG A 222 2.47 16.41 9.07
CA ARG A 222 3.91 16.66 9.28
C ARG A 222 4.80 15.49 8.86
N ILE A 223 4.23 14.30 8.72
CA ILE A 223 4.99 13.11 8.31
C ILE A 223 5.09 13.11 6.78
N HIS A 224 6.26 13.43 6.25
CA HIS A 224 6.44 13.57 4.81
C HIS A 224 7.15 12.36 4.20
N SER A 225 6.46 11.72 3.25
CA SER A 225 7.05 10.72 2.36
C SER A 225 6.39 10.81 0.98
N SER A 226 7.08 10.32 -0.05
CA SER A 226 6.52 10.22 -1.39
C SER A 226 6.99 8.96 -2.08
N TYR A 227 6.07 8.33 -2.82
CA TYR A 227 6.36 7.11 -3.56
C TYR A 227 6.28 7.37 -5.07
N ARG A 228 7.04 6.60 -5.83
CA ARG A 228 6.99 6.62 -7.29
C ARG A 228 5.92 5.61 -7.77
N PRO A 229 4.82 6.05 -8.40
CA PRO A 229 3.88 5.13 -9.02
C PRO A 229 4.48 4.48 -10.27
N ARG A 230 3.76 3.50 -10.83
CA ARG A 230 4.07 2.93 -12.16
C ARG A 230 4.11 4.03 -13.21
N ASP A 231 4.90 3.83 -14.25
CA ASP A 231 5.07 4.76 -15.36
C ASP A 231 4.49 4.24 -16.69
N SER A 232 3.80 3.09 -16.67
CA SER A 232 3.06 2.56 -17.82
C SER A 232 1.61 2.22 -17.49
N LEU A 233 0.73 2.37 -18.49
CA LEU A 233 -0.67 1.97 -18.39
C LEU A 233 -0.84 0.47 -18.15
N ARG A 234 0.00 -0.35 -18.80
CA ARG A 234 -0.04 -1.80 -18.64
C ARG A 234 0.27 -2.21 -17.21
N GLN A 235 1.37 -1.72 -16.63
CA GLN A 235 1.71 -2.02 -15.24
C GLN A 235 0.67 -1.47 -14.26
N LEU A 236 0.10 -0.30 -14.54
CA LEU A 236 -1.00 0.23 -13.74
C LEU A 236 -2.21 -0.71 -13.77
N PHE A 237 -2.67 -1.11 -14.96
CA PHE A 237 -3.81 -2.01 -15.10
C PHE A 237 -3.57 -3.34 -14.38
N GLU A 238 -2.38 -3.93 -14.54
CA GLU A 238 -2.00 -5.16 -13.85
C GLU A 238 -1.97 -4.99 -12.32
N GLN A 239 -1.46 -3.86 -11.82
CA GLN A 239 -1.49 -3.53 -10.40
C GLN A 239 -2.94 -3.43 -9.88
N GLN A 240 -3.82 -2.76 -10.60
CA GLN A 240 -5.22 -2.58 -10.20
C GLN A 240 -6.00 -3.90 -10.27
N LEU A 241 -5.69 -4.75 -11.25
CA LEU A 241 -6.21 -6.11 -11.34
C LEU A 241 -5.84 -6.93 -10.10
N GLN A 242 -4.61 -6.83 -9.62
CA GLN A 242 -4.17 -7.49 -8.39
C GLN A 242 -4.88 -6.94 -7.15
N TYR A 243 -4.98 -5.62 -7.01
CA TYR A 243 -5.65 -5.00 -5.86
C TYR A 243 -7.13 -5.37 -5.78
N GLY A 244 -7.83 -5.33 -6.93
CA GLY A 244 -9.20 -5.81 -7.04
C GLY A 244 -9.32 -7.30 -6.67
N TYR A 245 -8.44 -8.15 -7.20
CA TYR A 245 -8.47 -9.60 -6.96
C TYR A 245 -8.39 -9.97 -5.48
N TRP A 246 -7.51 -9.33 -4.72
CA TRP A 246 -7.31 -9.65 -3.30
C TRP A 246 -8.37 -9.03 -2.37
N ARG A 247 -9.14 -8.05 -2.85
CA ARG A 247 -10.13 -7.35 -2.00
C ARG A 247 -11.24 -8.28 -1.46
N PRO A 248 -11.91 -9.13 -2.28
CA PRO A 248 -12.92 -10.06 -1.77
C PRO A 248 -12.43 -11.00 -0.68
N PHE A 249 -11.15 -11.42 -0.72
CA PHE A 249 -10.56 -12.29 0.29
C PHE A 249 -10.49 -11.59 1.66
N VAL A 250 -10.07 -10.32 1.67
CA VAL A 250 -10.06 -9.48 2.89
C VAL A 250 -11.48 -9.30 3.45
N LEU A 251 -12.44 -8.96 2.59
CA LEU A 251 -13.84 -8.75 3.01
C LEU A 251 -14.45 -10.03 3.60
N ARG A 252 -14.23 -11.18 2.95
CA ARG A 252 -14.69 -12.49 3.43
C ARG A 252 -14.04 -12.86 4.76
N LYS A 253 -12.71 -12.67 4.89
CA LYS A 253 -11.94 -13.00 6.08
C LYS A 253 -12.49 -12.29 7.32
N HIS A 254 -12.77 -10.99 7.20
CA HIS A 254 -13.24 -10.16 8.31
C HIS A 254 -14.76 -9.99 8.36
N ARG A 255 -15.51 -10.71 7.52
CA ARG A 255 -16.98 -10.64 7.40
C ARG A 255 -17.51 -9.21 7.26
N GLN A 256 -16.80 -8.36 6.51
CA GLN A 256 -17.15 -6.96 6.32
C GLN A 256 -17.79 -6.69 4.97
N ALA A 257 -18.73 -5.74 4.95
CA ALA A 257 -19.21 -5.15 3.72
C ALA A 257 -18.11 -4.28 3.08
N GLY A 258 -17.95 -4.38 1.76
CA GLY A 258 -17.07 -3.49 1.02
C GLY A 258 -17.56 -2.04 1.10
N SER A 259 -16.66 -1.08 1.30
CA SER A 259 -17.04 0.34 1.21
C SER A 259 -17.61 0.64 -0.18
N VAL A 260 -18.61 1.53 -0.26
CA VAL A 260 -19.29 1.87 -1.53
C VAL A 260 -18.29 2.21 -2.64
N ARG A 261 -17.26 3.01 -2.32
CA ARG A 261 -16.18 3.39 -3.27
C ARG A 261 -15.42 2.20 -3.88
N GLN A 262 -15.37 1.06 -3.20
CA GLN A 262 -14.72 -0.16 -3.71
C GLN A 262 -15.67 -1.02 -4.54
N LEU A 263 -16.99 -0.89 -4.34
CA LEU A 263 -18.00 -1.60 -5.13
C LEU A 263 -18.27 -0.91 -6.48
N VAL A 264 -18.11 0.41 -6.56
CA VAL A 264 -18.36 1.20 -7.77
C VAL A 264 -17.64 0.64 -9.01
N PRO A 265 -16.32 0.35 -9.02
CA PRO A 265 -15.66 -0.20 -10.20
C PRO A 265 -16.16 -1.60 -10.59
N MET A 266 -16.54 -2.42 -9.60
CA MET A 266 -17.08 -3.76 -9.82
C MET A 266 -18.47 -3.70 -10.49
N VAL A 267 -19.37 -2.87 -9.96
CA VAL A 267 -20.70 -2.63 -10.53
C VAL A 267 -20.58 -2.01 -11.92
N PHE A 268 -19.67 -1.04 -12.10
CA PHE A 268 -19.41 -0.41 -13.39
C PHE A 268 -19.05 -1.43 -14.48
N VAL A 269 -18.12 -2.34 -14.21
CA VAL A 269 -17.73 -3.40 -15.17
C VAL A 269 -18.90 -4.35 -15.46
N ALA A 270 -19.69 -4.72 -14.45
CA ALA A 270 -20.84 -5.60 -14.63
C ALA A 270 -21.94 -4.92 -15.47
N ALA A 271 -22.23 -3.65 -15.21
CA ALA A 271 -23.19 -2.86 -15.98
C ALA A 271 -22.77 -2.75 -17.46
N GLY A 272 -21.49 -2.48 -17.72
CA GLY A 272 -20.97 -2.44 -19.09
C GLY A 272 -21.10 -3.79 -19.82
N ALA A 273 -20.76 -4.89 -19.15
CA ALA A 273 -20.91 -6.24 -19.70
C ALA A 273 -22.38 -6.59 -19.99
N PHE A 274 -23.29 -6.20 -19.09
CA PHE A 274 -24.73 -6.39 -19.27
C PHE A 274 -25.27 -5.58 -20.46
N CYS A 275 -24.91 -4.31 -20.58
CA CYS A 275 -25.28 -3.48 -21.73
C CYS A 275 -24.72 -4.04 -23.05
N ALA A 276 -23.49 -4.56 -23.05
CA ALA A 276 -22.90 -5.19 -24.23
C ALA A 276 -23.63 -6.48 -24.64
N LEU A 277 -24.04 -7.31 -23.67
CA LEU A 277 -24.80 -8.53 -23.92
C LEU A 277 -26.18 -8.23 -24.54
N LEU A 278 -26.83 -7.16 -24.10
CA LEU A 278 -28.14 -6.75 -24.62
C LEU A 278 -28.08 -5.94 -25.92
N ALA A 279 -26.90 -5.47 -26.34
CA ALA A 279 -26.75 -4.58 -27.50
C ALA A 279 -27.38 -5.09 -28.81
N PRO A 280 -27.39 -6.41 -29.13
CA PRO A 280 -28.07 -6.92 -30.33
C PRO A 280 -29.59 -6.71 -30.32
N VAL A 281 -30.21 -6.63 -29.15
CA VAL A 281 -31.66 -6.43 -28.97
C VAL A 281 -32.00 -4.98 -28.62
N PHE A 282 -31.12 -4.30 -27.88
CA PHE A 282 -31.31 -2.94 -27.40
C PHE A 282 -29.98 -2.16 -27.36
N GLY A 283 -29.57 -1.63 -28.52
CA GLY A 283 -28.30 -0.90 -28.66
C GLY A 283 -28.25 0.45 -27.93
N LEU A 284 -29.40 1.05 -27.58
CA LEU A 284 -29.45 2.35 -26.90
C LEU A 284 -28.83 2.29 -25.50
N GLY A 285 -28.98 1.18 -24.78
CA GLY A 285 -28.39 1.00 -23.44
C GLY A 285 -26.86 1.08 -23.46
N LEU A 286 -26.22 0.38 -24.41
CA LEU A 286 -24.76 0.43 -24.58
C LEU A 286 -24.27 1.83 -24.97
N LYS A 287 -24.98 2.51 -25.89
CA LYS A 287 -24.65 3.89 -26.27
C LYS A 287 -24.76 4.86 -25.08
N ALA A 288 -25.83 4.76 -24.30
CA ALA A 288 -26.05 5.61 -23.12
C ALA A 288 -24.99 5.36 -22.04
N TRP A 289 -24.66 4.09 -21.76
CA TRP A 289 -23.59 3.73 -20.83
C TRP A 289 -22.23 4.28 -21.29
N ALA A 290 -21.89 4.11 -22.57
CA ALA A 290 -20.63 4.58 -23.14
C ALA A 290 -20.54 6.12 -23.11
N ALA A 291 -21.63 6.82 -23.46
CA ALA A 291 -21.70 8.28 -23.41
C ALA A 291 -21.54 8.81 -21.99
N ALA A 292 -22.24 8.22 -21.01
CA ALA A 292 -22.11 8.58 -19.61
C ALA A 292 -20.68 8.37 -19.09
N TYR A 293 -20.05 7.25 -19.45
CA TYR A 293 -18.67 6.99 -19.06
C TYR A 293 -17.68 7.94 -19.73
N ALA A 294 -17.86 8.26 -21.01
CA ALA A 294 -17.05 9.24 -21.72
C ALA A 294 -17.15 10.64 -21.07
N ALA A 295 -18.37 11.09 -20.74
CA ALA A 295 -18.59 12.35 -20.03
C ALA A 295 -17.89 12.37 -18.65
N TYR A 296 -18.01 11.26 -17.89
CA TYR A 296 -17.31 11.10 -16.63
C TYR A 296 -15.78 11.14 -16.80
N LEU A 297 -15.23 10.43 -17.79
CA LEU A 297 -13.79 10.42 -18.05
C LEU A 297 -13.27 11.83 -18.37
N LEU A 298 -14.00 12.60 -19.18
CA LEU A 298 -13.64 13.98 -19.50
C LEU A 298 -13.67 14.87 -18.25
N ALA A 299 -14.74 14.82 -17.46
CA ALA A 299 -14.88 15.63 -16.26
C ALA A 299 -13.81 15.29 -15.20
N ALA A 300 -13.62 14.00 -14.90
CA ALA A 300 -12.62 13.53 -13.94
C ALA A 300 -11.19 13.82 -14.42
N SER A 301 -10.92 13.72 -15.72
CA SER A 301 -9.61 14.07 -16.30
C SER A 301 -9.33 15.56 -16.22
N ALA A 302 -10.30 16.41 -16.57
CA ALA A 302 -10.15 17.86 -16.47
C ALA A 302 -9.89 18.29 -15.01
N GLN A 303 -10.66 17.73 -14.08
CA GLN A 303 -10.53 18.04 -12.66
C GLN A 303 -9.20 17.52 -12.07
N ALA A 304 -8.74 16.32 -12.45
CA ALA A 304 -7.44 15.80 -12.02
C ALA A 304 -6.25 16.60 -12.63
N ALA A 305 -6.34 17.00 -13.90
CA ALA A 305 -5.33 17.84 -14.56
C ALA A 305 -5.25 19.24 -13.91
N HIS A 306 -6.40 19.83 -13.59
CA HIS A 306 -6.49 21.12 -12.91
C HIS A 306 -5.88 21.06 -11.51
N GLN A 307 -6.22 20.02 -10.71
CA GLN A 307 -5.64 19.83 -9.38
C GLN A 307 -4.13 19.60 -9.41
N ALA A 308 -3.62 18.95 -10.46
CA ALA A 308 -2.19 18.76 -10.65
C ALA A 308 -1.46 20.02 -11.17
N GLY A 309 -2.19 21.06 -11.61
CA GLY A 309 -1.60 22.24 -12.24
C GLY A 309 -0.96 21.94 -13.60
N GLU A 310 -1.32 20.84 -14.26
CA GLU A 310 -0.66 20.38 -15.51
C GLU A 310 -1.68 19.99 -16.58
N ALA A 311 -2.17 20.97 -17.36
CA ALA A 311 -3.16 20.74 -18.44
C ALA A 311 -2.71 19.70 -19.48
N ARG A 312 -1.41 19.58 -19.74
CA ARG A 312 -0.82 18.58 -20.66
C ARG A 312 -1.10 17.11 -20.28
N LEU A 313 -1.56 16.86 -19.06
CA LEU A 313 -1.94 15.52 -18.60
C LEU A 313 -3.34 15.11 -19.11
N ALA A 314 -4.17 16.07 -19.55
CA ALA A 314 -5.58 15.87 -19.85
C ALA A 314 -5.85 14.76 -20.88
N TRP A 315 -5.00 14.58 -21.90
CA TRP A 315 -5.21 13.53 -22.89
C TRP A 315 -4.79 12.13 -22.42
N ARG A 316 -3.89 12.04 -21.42
CA ARG A 316 -3.44 10.77 -20.84
C ARG A 316 -4.39 10.25 -19.76
N LEU A 317 -5.00 11.18 -19.02
CA LEU A 317 -5.85 10.86 -17.88
C LEU A 317 -7.04 9.95 -18.20
N PRO A 318 -7.76 10.07 -19.34
CA PRO A 318 -8.85 9.15 -19.67
C PRO A 318 -8.39 7.68 -19.68
N TRP A 319 -7.21 7.41 -20.25
CA TRP A 319 -6.63 6.07 -20.31
C TRP A 319 -6.19 5.56 -18.94
N VAL A 320 -5.62 6.45 -18.12
CA VAL A 320 -5.20 6.13 -16.74
C VAL A 320 -6.44 5.79 -15.88
N ILE A 321 -7.48 6.62 -15.93
CA ILE A 321 -8.72 6.42 -15.17
C ILE A 321 -9.43 5.14 -15.62
N ALA A 322 -9.46 4.88 -16.93
CA ALA A 322 -9.98 3.62 -17.46
C ALA A 322 -9.18 2.41 -16.96
N ALA A 323 -7.86 2.48 -16.93
CA ALA A 323 -7.03 1.43 -16.37
C ALA A 323 -7.30 1.17 -14.88
N TYR A 324 -7.54 2.22 -14.08
CA TYR A 324 -7.99 2.10 -12.69
C TYR A 324 -9.33 1.36 -12.57
N HIS A 325 -10.35 1.84 -13.28
CA HIS A 325 -11.71 1.33 -13.14
C HIS A 325 -11.86 -0.09 -13.66
N LEU A 326 -11.38 -0.35 -14.88
CA LEU A 326 -11.47 -1.65 -15.51
C LEU A 326 -10.58 -2.67 -14.80
N GLY A 327 -9.34 -2.29 -14.48
CA GLY A 327 -8.40 -3.17 -13.79
C GLY A 327 -8.95 -3.61 -12.44
N TYR A 328 -9.33 -2.66 -11.58
CA TYR A 328 -9.85 -2.96 -10.25
C TYR A 328 -11.19 -3.72 -10.31
N GLY A 329 -12.12 -3.32 -11.18
CA GLY A 329 -13.42 -3.97 -11.34
C GLY A 329 -13.30 -5.42 -11.82
N LEU A 330 -12.54 -5.67 -12.88
CA LEU A 330 -12.27 -7.02 -13.40
C LEU A 330 -11.53 -7.88 -12.38
N GLY A 331 -10.57 -7.28 -11.66
CA GLY A 331 -9.84 -7.95 -10.59
C GLY A 331 -10.78 -8.44 -9.51
N SER A 332 -11.68 -7.56 -9.06
CA SER A 332 -12.66 -7.86 -8.01
C SER A 332 -13.59 -9.01 -8.40
N TRP A 333 -14.11 -9.03 -9.64
CA TRP A 333 -14.93 -10.15 -10.13
C TRP A 333 -14.15 -11.46 -10.19
N ARG A 334 -12.88 -11.43 -10.62
CA ARG A 334 -12.00 -12.61 -10.60
C ARG A 334 -11.74 -13.11 -9.18
N GLY A 335 -11.61 -12.21 -8.21
CA GLY A 335 -11.48 -12.56 -6.79
C GLY A 335 -12.71 -13.26 -6.24
N VAL A 336 -13.91 -12.73 -6.51
CA VAL A 336 -15.19 -13.36 -6.13
C VAL A 336 -15.33 -14.74 -6.75
N TRP A 337 -15.01 -14.87 -8.03
CA TRP A 337 -15.03 -16.16 -8.71
C TRP A 337 -14.03 -17.17 -8.12
N GLY A 338 -12.83 -16.70 -7.75
CA GLY A 338 -11.81 -17.50 -7.08
C GLY A 338 -12.30 -18.04 -5.72
N LEU A 339 -12.96 -17.19 -4.93
CA LEU A 339 -13.58 -17.57 -3.66
C LEU A 339 -14.70 -18.61 -3.86
N TRP A 340 -15.55 -18.42 -4.87
CA TRP A 340 -16.65 -19.35 -5.17
C TRP A 340 -16.13 -20.72 -5.60
N ARG A 341 -15.11 -20.77 -6.47
CA ARG A 341 -14.50 -22.01 -6.96
C ARG A 341 -13.47 -22.64 -6.01
N ARG A 342 -13.18 -22.03 -4.85
CA ARG A 342 -12.12 -22.44 -3.91
C ARG A 342 -10.76 -22.69 -4.59
N ARG A 343 -10.42 -21.89 -5.61
CA ARG A 343 -9.17 -22.07 -6.39
C ARG A 343 -8.00 -21.39 -5.69
N ALA A 344 -6.81 -21.99 -5.82
CA ALA A 344 -5.56 -21.33 -5.49
C ALA A 344 -5.40 -20.05 -6.32
N ALA A 345 -4.77 -19.03 -5.73
CA ALA A 345 -4.57 -17.76 -6.42
C ALA A 345 -3.67 -17.96 -7.66
N PRO A 346 -4.09 -17.47 -8.84
CA PRO A 346 -3.29 -17.63 -10.06
C PRO A 346 -1.97 -16.86 -9.95
N GLN A 347 -0.92 -17.32 -10.63
CA GLN A 347 0.41 -16.69 -10.58
C GLN A 347 0.38 -15.19 -10.94
N ALA A 348 -0.50 -14.76 -11.85
CA ALA A 348 -0.66 -13.34 -12.20
C ALA A 348 -1.20 -12.47 -11.04
N ALA A 349 -1.89 -13.08 -10.07
CA ALA A 349 -2.38 -12.40 -8.86
C ALA A 349 -1.36 -12.42 -7.72
N THR A 350 -0.38 -13.34 -7.75
CA THR A 350 0.64 -13.49 -6.70
C THR A 350 2.01 -12.93 -7.10
N ARG A 351 2.31 -12.81 -8.40
CA ARG A 351 3.56 -12.22 -8.88
C ARG A 351 3.49 -10.71 -8.72
N LEU A 352 4.29 -10.15 -7.80
CA LEU A 352 4.41 -8.70 -7.63
C LEU A 352 4.86 -8.08 -8.97
N THR A 353 3.94 -7.37 -9.62
CA THR A 353 4.25 -6.57 -10.82
C THR A 353 5.06 -5.38 -10.38
N ARG A 354 6.21 -5.16 -11.02
CA ARG A 354 7.12 -4.04 -10.75
C ARG A 354 6.95 -2.95 -11.79
#